data_AF-A0A2P7QYG8-F1
#
_entry.id   AF-A0A2P7QYG8-F1
#
_cell.length_a   1.000
_cell.length_b   1.000
_cell.length_c   1.000
_cell.angle_alpha   90.00
_cell.angle_beta   90.00
_cell.angle_gamma   90.00
#
_symmetry.space_group_name_H-M   'P 1'
#
loop_
_entity.id
_entity.type
_entity.pdbx_description
1 polymer ?
#
loop_
_entity_poly.entity_id
_entity_poly.type
_entity_poly.pdbx_seq_one_letter_code
_entity_poly.pdbx_strand_id
1 'polypeptide(L)' 'MSTQHEFYLERAREARASAGAATLDNVRKRWLQAEARWTEMAARSERGDKMRAELIVEKANARVA' A
#
# COMPACT_ATOMS: atom_id res chain seq x y z
N MET A 1 7.20 -8.30 -2.22
CA MET A 1 6.86 -6.90 -1.91
C MET A 1 7.42 -6.56 -0.54
N SER A 2 7.60 -5.29 -0.18
CA SER A 2 8.12 -4.94 1.16
C SER A 2 7.12 -5.23 2.28
N THR A 3 7.63 -5.45 3.49
CA THR A 3 6.84 -5.58 4.72
C THR A 3 5.92 -4.38 4.95
N GLN A 4 6.36 -3.17 4.57
CA GLN A 4 5.53 -1.96 4.66
C GLN A 4 4.35 -1.99 3.70
N HIS A 5 4.55 -2.46 2.46
CA HIS A 5 3.47 -2.61 1.48
C HIS A 5 2.40 -3.57 1.99
N GLU A 6 2.82 -4.74 2.49
CA GLU A 6 1.90 -5.76 3.02
C GLU A 6 1.15 -5.26 4.25
N PHE A 7 1.83 -4.56 5.15
CA PHE A 7 1.19 -3.90 6.30
C PHE A 7 0.10 -2.92 5.86
N TYR A 8 0.38 -2.04 4.90
CA TYR A 8 -0.63 -1.08 4.42
C TYR A 8 -1.82 -1.76 3.74
N LEU A 9 -1.59 -2.85 2.98
CA LEU A 9 -2.69 -3.63 2.40
C LEU A 9 -3.56 -4.26 3.48
N GLU A 10 -2.97 -4.78 4.56
CA GLU A 10 -3.74 -5.37 5.65
C GLU A 10 -4.61 -4.30 6.34
N ARG A 11 -4.05 -3.12 6.63
CA ARG A 11 -4.83 -2.01 7.20
C ARG A 11 -5.96 -1.54 6.27
N ALA A 12 -5.75 -1.57 4.96
CA ALA A 12 -6.80 -1.27 3.99
C ALA A 12 -7.95 -2.30 4.05
N ARG A 13 -7.61 -3.60 4.12
CA ARG A 13 -8.61 -4.68 4.26
C ARG A 13 -9.40 -4.57 5.56
N GLU A 14 -8.73 -4.33 6.69
CA GLU A 14 -9.38 -4.11 7.99
C GLU A 14 -10.36 -2.94 7.94
N ALA A 15 -9.95 -1.82 7.34
CA ALA A 15 -10.81 -0.64 7.20
C ALA A 15 -12.02 -0.93 6.29
N ARG A 16 -11.83 -1.68 5.20
CA ARG A 16 -12.93 -2.10 4.31
C ARG A 16 -13.93 -3.01 5.02
N ALA A 17 -13.46 -3.99 5.78
CA ALA A 17 -14.31 -4.86 6.59
C ALA A 17 -15.10 -4.06 7.62
N SER A 18 -14.43 -3.12 8.30
CA SER A 18 -15.06 -2.22 9.28
C SER A 18 -16.11 -1.30 8.64
N ALA A 19 -15.89 -0.82 7.42
CA ALA A 19 -16.89 -0.07 6.66
C ALA A 19 -18.13 -0.93 6.35
N GLY A 20 -17.93 -2.20 5.99
CA GLY A 20 -19.02 -3.16 5.74
C GLY A 20 -19.85 -3.48 6.98
N ALA A 21 -19.22 -3.52 8.15
CA ALA A 21 -19.89 -3.74 9.44
C ALA A 21 -20.56 -2.47 10.02
N ALA A 22 -20.25 -1.28 9.50
CA ALA A 22 -20.77 -0.03 10.02
C ALA A 22 -22.27 0.14 9.73
N THR A 23 -23.04 0.34 10.80
CA THR A 23 -24.49 0.60 10.74
C THR A 23 -24.84 2.07 10.47
N LEU A 24 -23.92 2.99 10.82
CA LEU A 24 -24.08 4.42 10.57
C LEU A 24 -23.26 4.86 9.35
N ASP A 25 -23.87 5.66 8.49
CA ASP A 25 -23.24 6.12 7.24
C ASP A 25 -22.01 7.01 7.49
N ASN A 26 -22.03 7.84 8.53
CA ASN A 26 -20.88 8.67 8.89
C ASN A 26 -19.67 7.83 9.33
N VAL A 27 -19.91 6.73 10.05
CA VAL A 27 -18.89 5.76 10.45
C VAL A 27 -18.39 4.98 9.23
N ARG A 28 -19.28 4.51 8.36
CA ARG A 28 -18.91 3.86 7.09
C ARG A 28 -18.01 4.75 6.25
N LYS A 29 -18.40 6.02 6.07
CA LYS A 29 -17.63 7.01 5.30
C LYS A 29 -16.23 7.22 5.87
N ARG A 30 -16.08 7.31 7.19
CA ARG A 30 -14.77 7.44 7.85
C ARG A 30 -13.89 6.23 7.58
N TRP A 31 -14.45 5.02 7.66
CA TRP A 31 -13.70 3.79 7.37
C TRP A 31 -13.29 3.69 5.89
N LEU A 32 -14.16 4.07 4.95
CA LEU A 32 -13.81 4.12 3.53
C LEU A 32 -12.70 5.14 3.25
N GLN A 33 -12.70 6.29 3.93
CA GLN A 33 -11.58 7.24 3.82
C GLN A 33 -10.27 6.68 4.38
N ALA A 34 -10.33 5.89 5.45
CA ALA A 34 -9.16 5.22 5.99
C ALA A 34 -8.63 4.15 5.02
N GLU A 35 -9.52 3.32 4.46
CA GLU A 35 -9.17 2.33 3.43
C GLU A 35 -8.46 2.98 2.24
N ALA A 36 -9.03 4.05 1.68
CA ALA A 36 -8.43 4.77 0.57
C ALA A 36 -7.01 5.27 0.89
N ARG A 37 -6.80 5.85 2.08
CA ARG A 37 -5.47 6.32 2.52
C ARG A 37 -4.45 5.17 2.65
N TRP A 38 -4.86 4.05 3.21
CA TRP A 38 -3.99 2.87 3.33
C TRP A 38 -3.65 2.28 1.96
N THR A 39 -4.63 2.18 1.06
CA THR A 39 -4.43 1.74 -0.32
C THR A 39 -3.45 2.64 -1.07
N GLU A 40 -3.56 3.97 -0.93
CA GLU A 40 -2.60 4.91 -1.50
C GLU A 40 -1.17 4.74 -0.94
N MET A 41 -1.04 4.47 0.36
CA MET A 41 0.25 4.20 1.00
C MET A 41 0.86 2.89 0.48
N ALA A 42 0.06 1.84 0.32
CA ALA A 42 0.50 0.58 -0.26
C ALA A 42 1.04 0.78 -1.69
N ALA A 43 0.31 1.54 -2.52
CA ALA A 43 0.73 1.86 -3.87
C ALA A 43 2.03 2.69 -3.91
N ARG A 44 2.21 3.65 -2.98
CA ARG A 44 3.47 4.40 -2.86
C ARG A 44 4.64 3.48 -2.48
N SER A 45 4.43 2.58 -1.51
CA SER A 45 5.44 1.62 -1.07
C SER A 45 5.87 0.71 -2.22
N GLU A 46 4.91 0.18 -2.98
CA GLU A 46 5.16 -0.67 -4.14
C GLU A 46 5.97 0.06 -5.22
N ARG A 47 5.62 1.31 -5.55
CA ARG A 47 6.38 2.10 -6.52
C ARG A 47 7.83 2.31 -6.07
N GLY A 48 8.04 2.59 -4.79
CA GLY A 48 9.38 2.71 -4.22
C GLY A 48 10.18 1.40 -4.28
N ASP A 49 9.53 0.26 -4.02
CA ASP A 49 10.15 -1.07 -4.15
C ASP A 49 10.60 -1.34 -5.59
N LYS A 50 9.72 -1.07 -6.57
CA LYS A 50 10.01 -1.26 -8.00
C LYS A 50 11.18 -0.40 -8.45
N MET A 51 11.16 0.89 -8.13
CA MET A 51 12.24 1.81 -8.48
C MET A 51 13.58 1.39 -7.87
N ARG A 52 13.59 0.91 -6.61
CA ARG A 52 14.81 0.37 -6.00
C ARG A 52 15.33 -0.87 -6.73
N ALA A 53 14.44 -1.79 -7.10
CA ALA A 53 14.81 -3.00 -7.83
C ALA A 53 15.41 -2.66 -9.20
N GLU A 54 14.81 -1.73 -9.93
CA GLU A 54 15.31 -1.23 -11.22
C GLU A 54 16.73 -0.64 -11.08
N LEU A 55 16.94 0.23 -10.08
CA LEU A 55 18.25 0.84 -9.83
C LEU A 55 19.33 -0.20 -9.44
N ILE A 56 18.96 -1.28 -8.75
CA ILE A 56 19.90 -2.36 -8.42
C ILE A 56 20.33 -3.09 -9.70
N VAL A 57 19.38 -3.38 -10.60
CA VAL A 57 19.67 -4.02 -11.90
C VAL A 57 20.55 -3.12 -12.76
N GLU A 58 20.23 -1.83 -12.86
CA GLU A 58 21.02 -0.87 -13.63
C GLU A 58 22.48 -0.79 -13.12
N LYS A 59 22.66 -0.67 -11.80
CA LYS A 59 23.99 -0.65 -11.18
C LYS A 59 24.76 -1.96 -11.37
N ALA A 60 24.08 -3.10 -11.29
CA ALA A 60 24.70 -4.40 -11.53
C ALA A 60 25.21 -4.51 -12.98
N ASN A 61 24.39 -4.09 -13.95
CA ASN A 61 24.77 -4.07 -15.36
C ASN A 61 25.95 -3.13 -15.63
N ALA A 62 25.94 -1.94 -15.02
CA ALA A 62 27.03 -0.97 -15.16
C ALA A 62 28.36 -1.41 -14.51
N ARG A 63 28.34 -2.37 -13.57
CA ARG A 63 29.55 -2.91 -12.92
C ARG A 63 30.19 -4.06 -13.69
N VAL A 64 29.43 -4.73 -14.56
CA VAL A 64 29.88 -5.89 -15.35
C VAL A 64 30.28 -5.50 -16.78
N ALA A 65 29.82 -4.34 -17.27
CA ALA A 65 30.24 -3.71 -18.52
C ALA A 65 31.57 -2.97 -18.37
#